data_AF-A0A661WLM2-F1
#
_entry.id   AF-A0A661WLM2-F1
#
_cell.length_a   1.000
_cell.length_b   1.000
_cell.length_c   1.000
_cell.angle_alpha   90.00
_cell.angle_beta   90.00
_cell.angle_gamma   90.00
#
_symmetry.space_group_name_H-M   'P 1'
#
loop_
_entity.id
_entity.type
_entity.pdbx_description
1 polymer ?
#
loop_
_entity_poly.entity_id
_entity_poly.type
_entity_poly.pdbx_seq_one_letter_code
_entity_poly.pdbx_strand_id
1 'polypeptide(L)'
;MNPEPIDYWYIEAVSELLRENSDANLDEKIALVPANSAGKVVYFATILHAHKLKVVALLDSDAAGETAALQDVLVHKLGNKNILRTKDVYQGDVQKTEIEDLLRDTLVKIASSELKWDVSKPATEQQNRPIIEIFTNEIEDFSKYKLAKAFLRWTREHQASDLTSQEREQWQKLIKKINKVLK
;
A
#
# COMPACT_ATOMS: atom_id res chain seq x y z
N MET A 1 -15.38 3.72 15.66
CA MET A 1 -15.24 3.84 14.19
C MET A 1 -14.33 2.70 13.76
N ASN A 2 -14.78 1.74 12.96
CA ASN A 2 -13.88 0.75 12.38
C ASN A 2 -12.97 1.51 11.40
N PRO A 3 -11.64 1.49 11.53
CA PRO A 3 -10.78 2.11 10.55
C PRO A 3 -10.98 1.41 9.20
N GLU A 4 -11.12 2.23 8.18
CA GLU A 4 -11.45 1.80 6.83
C GLU A 4 -10.28 1.01 6.23
N PRO A 5 -10.54 0.01 5.39
CA PRO A 5 -9.51 -0.86 4.84
C PRO A 5 -8.83 -0.15 3.64
N ILE A 6 -8.22 1.00 3.88
CA ILE A 6 -7.69 1.89 2.83
C ILE A 6 -6.59 1.17 2.02
N ASP A 7 -5.68 0.46 2.67
CA ASP A 7 -4.63 -0.30 1.99
C ASP A 7 -5.21 -1.38 1.08
N TYR A 8 -6.29 -2.03 1.52
CA TYR A 8 -7.00 -3.04 0.71
C TYR A 8 -7.50 -2.40 -0.60
N TRP A 9 -8.07 -1.19 -0.55
CA TRP A 9 -8.57 -0.51 -1.76
C TRP A 9 -7.46 -0.19 -2.75
N TYR A 10 -6.30 0.27 -2.28
CA TYR A 10 -5.17 0.51 -3.17
C TYR A 10 -4.65 -0.79 -3.80
N ILE A 11 -4.49 -1.85 -3.00
CA ILE A 11 -3.98 -3.14 -3.48
C ILE A 11 -4.95 -3.76 -4.49
N GLU A 12 -6.24 -3.78 -4.18
CA GLU A 12 -7.29 -4.29 -5.07
C GLU A 12 -7.28 -3.52 -6.40
N ALA A 13 -7.46 -2.19 -6.35
CA ALA A 13 -7.62 -1.38 -7.55
C ALA A 13 -6.36 -1.39 -8.44
N VAL A 14 -5.16 -1.34 -7.87
CA VAL A 14 -3.94 -1.42 -8.69
C VAL A 14 -3.73 -2.83 -9.24
N SER A 15 -4.10 -3.88 -8.49
CA SER A 15 -4.03 -5.25 -8.99
C SER A 15 -4.99 -5.47 -10.17
N GLU A 16 -6.17 -4.86 -10.15
CA GLU A 16 -7.12 -4.88 -11.27
C GLU A 16 -6.55 -4.13 -12.49
N LEU A 17 -6.08 -2.89 -12.32
CA LEU A 17 -5.46 -2.10 -13.40
C LEU A 17 -4.30 -2.85 -14.08
N LEU A 18 -3.40 -3.45 -13.29
CA LEU A 18 -2.25 -4.19 -13.82
C LEU A 18 -2.66 -5.51 -14.48
N ARG A 19 -3.74 -6.15 -14.03
CA ARG A 19 -4.27 -7.38 -14.62
C ARG A 19 -4.87 -7.11 -16.00
N GLU A 20 -5.65 -6.04 -16.13
CA GLU A 20 -6.25 -5.64 -17.41
C GLU A 20 -5.19 -5.37 -18.48
N ASN A 21 -4.06 -4.76 -18.10
CA ASN A 21 -2.91 -4.54 -18.98
C ASN A 21 -1.94 -5.71 -19.09
N SER A 22 -2.22 -6.86 -18.47
CA SER A 22 -1.32 -8.04 -18.43
C SER A 22 0.09 -7.75 -17.87
N ASP A 23 0.25 -6.70 -17.07
CA ASP A 23 1.51 -6.26 -16.47
C ASP A 23 1.90 -7.11 -15.25
N ALA A 24 0.91 -7.38 -14.39
CA ALA A 24 1.00 -8.28 -13.25
C ALA A 24 -0.40 -8.73 -12.81
N ASN A 25 -0.50 -9.90 -12.20
CA ASN A 25 -1.75 -10.41 -11.66
C ASN A 25 -1.52 -10.89 -10.23
N LEU A 26 -2.19 -10.27 -9.25
CA LEU A 26 -2.30 -10.83 -7.90
C LEU A 26 -3.11 -12.12 -8.00
N ASP A 27 -2.53 -13.25 -7.57
CA ASP A 27 -3.16 -14.57 -7.74
C ASP A 27 -4.56 -14.56 -7.12
N GLU A 28 -5.56 -14.92 -7.92
CA GLU A 28 -6.98 -14.82 -7.57
C GLU A 28 -7.39 -15.74 -6.41
N LYS A 29 -6.51 -16.67 -6.00
CA LYS A 29 -6.70 -17.51 -4.83
C LYS A 29 -6.27 -16.83 -3.52
N ILE A 30 -5.63 -15.67 -3.60
CA ILE A 30 -5.15 -14.91 -2.44
C ILE A 30 -6.31 -14.06 -1.92
N ALA A 31 -6.66 -14.27 -0.64
CA ALA A 31 -7.58 -13.41 0.07
C ALA A 31 -6.81 -12.27 0.77
N LEU A 32 -7.24 -11.03 0.54
CA LEU A 32 -6.74 -9.86 1.27
C LEU A 32 -7.54 -9.69 2.57
N VAL A 33 -6.85 -9.64 3.71
CA VAL A 33 -7.48 -9.49 5.03
C VAL A 33 -6.98 -8.21 5.71
N PRO A 34 -7.79 -7.14 5.76
CA PRO A 34 -7.40 -5.92 6.44
C PRO A 34 -7.36 -6.13 7.97
N ALA A 35 -6.22 -5.84 8.59
CA ALA A 35 -6.02 -6.04 10.02
C ALA A 35 -6.31 -4.79 10.86
N ASN A 36 -6.63 -3.65 10.25
CA ASN A 36 -6.97 -2.37 10.91
C ASN A 36 -5.78 -1.68 11.64
N SER A 37 -4.81 -2.43 12.17
CA SER A 37 -3.56 -1.87 12.71
C SER A 37 -2.42 -2.89 12.60
N ALA A 38 -1.17 -2.41 12.60
CA ALA A 38 0.03 -3.25 12.57
C ALA A 38 0.06 -4.30 13.71
N GLY A 39 -0.38 -3.93 14.93
CA GLY A 39 -0.46 -4.87 16.05
C GLY A 39 -1.48 -6.00 15.83
N LYS A 40 -2.59 -5.71 15.16
CA LYS A 40 -3.61 -6.73 14.83
C LYS A 40 -3.18 -7.64 13.68
N VAL A 41 -2.24 -7.23 12.84
CA VAL A 41 -1.64 -8.12 11.82
C VAL A 41 -1.05 -9.36 12.49
N VAL A 42 -0.37 -9.18 13.63
CA VAL A 42 0.23 -10.29 14.39
C VAL A 42 -0.83 -11.27 14.89
N TYR A 43 -1.96 -10.74 15.37
CA TYR A 43 -3.09 -11.55 15.81
C TYR A 43 -3.69 -12.37 14.66
N PHE A 44 -4.04 -11.73 13.54
CA PHE A 44 -4.60 -12.42 12.38
C PHE A 44 -3.62 -13.43 11.78
N ALA A 45 -2.35 -13.07 11.64
CA ALA A 45 -1.31 -13.96 11.12
C ALA A 45 -1.20 -15.23 11.98
N THR A 46 -1.25 -15.09 13.31
CA THR A 46 -1.18 -16.23 14.23
C THR A 46 -2.36 -17.17 14.06
N ILE A 47 -3.58 -16.64 13.98
CA ILE A 47 -4.80 -17.44 13.82
C ILE A 47 -4.82 -18.14 12.45
N LEU A 48 -4.61 -17.39 11.37
CA LEU A 48 -4.63 -17.94 10.01
C LEU A 48 -3.55 -19.02 9.83
N HIS A 49 -2.35 -18.79 10.38
CA HIS A 49 -1.29 -19.79 10.40
C HIS A 49 -1.68 -21.04 11.23
N ALA A 50 -2.34 -20.88 12.38
CA ALA A 50 -2.83 -22.01 13.17
C ALA A 50 -3.87 -22.86 12.41
N HIS A 51 -4.65 -22.23 11.53
CA HIS A 51 -5.55 -22.91 10.59
C HIS A 51 -4.85 -23.50 9.35
N LYS A 52 -3.51 -23.58 9.36
CA LYS A 52 -2.67 -24.15 8.29
C LYS A 52 -2.80 -23.42 6.94
N LEU A 53 -3.17 -22.14 6.96
CA LEU A 53 -3.18 -21.29 5.77
C LEU A 53 -1.76 -20.76 5.50
N LYS A 54 -1.43 -20.54 4.23
CA LYS A 54 -0.24 -19.77 3.84
C LYS A 54 -0.56 -18.29 4.05
N VAL A 55 0.29 -17.60 4.82
CA VAL A 55 0.05 -16.22 5.23
C VAL A 55 1.29 -15.38 4.93
N VAL A 56 1.05 -14.20 4.39
CA VAL A 56 2.04 -13.12 4.26
C VAL A 56 1.49 -11.90 4.99
N ALA A 57 2.33 -11.24 5.79
CA ALA A 57 2.01 -9.96 6.39
C ALA A 57 2.54 -8.85 5.48
N LEU A 58 1.72 -7.88 5.12
CA LEU A 58 2.15 -6.64 4.47
C LEU A 58 2.00 -5.51 5.48
N LEU A 59 3.08 -4.77 5.70
CA LEU A 59 3.15 -3.68 6.68
C LEU A 59 3.75 -2.44 6.03
N ASP A 60 3.25 -1.27 6.42
CA ASP A 60 3.91 -0.01 6.15
C ASP A 60 5.30 0.02 6.78
N SER A 61 6.11 0.96 6.32
CA SER A 61 7.48 1.18 6.80
C SER A 61 7.57 2.29 7.85
N ASP A 62 6.44 2.65 8.42
CA ASP A 62 6.31 3.57 9.54
C ASP A 62 6.72 2.93 10.89
N ALA A 63 6.64 3.70 11.97
CA ALA A 63 7.05 3.23 13.29
C ALA A 63 6.21 2.04 13.80
N ALA A 64 4.90 2.03 13.49
CA ALA A 64 4.00 0.96 13.90
C ALA A 64 4.31 -0.35 13.15
N GLY A 65 4.52 -0.25 11.84
CA GLY A 65 4.95 -1.34 10.99
C GLY A 65 6.30 -1.89 11.44
N GLU A 66 7.32 -1.04 11.69
CA GLU A 66 8.65 -1.46 12.17
C GLU A 66 8.53 -2.27 13.46
N THR A 67 7.77 -1.76 14.42
CA THR A 67 7.52 -2.46 15.68
C THR A 67 6.86 -3.82 15.44
N ALA A 68 5.86 -3.91 14.55
CA ALA A 68 5.16 -5.15 14.26
C ALA A 68 6.03 -6.20 13.57
N ALA A 69 6.86 -5.80 12.59
CA ALA A 69 7.74 -6.75 11.88
C ALA A 69 8.87 -7.29 12.75
N LEU A 70 9.27 -6.56 13.78
CA LEU A 70 10.28 -7.00 14.74
C LEU A 70 9.69 -7.82 15.90
N GLN A 71 8.36 -8.00 15.97
CA GLN A 71 7.78 -8.83 17.01
C GLN A 71 8.20 -10.30 16.83
N ASP A 72 8.87 -10.85 17.83
CA ASP A 72 9.32 -12.24 17.86
C ASP A 72 8.20 -13.21 17.51
N VAL A 73 6.97 -12.96 17.99
CA VAL A 73 5.81 -13.80 17.68
C VAL A 73 5.53 -13.83 16.18
N LEU A 74 5.52 -12.67 15.51
CA LEU A 74 5.25 -12.61 14.07
C LEU A 74 6.40 -13.26 13.28
N VAL A 75 7.64 -12.94 13.64
CA VAL A 75 8.85 -13.47 12.99
C VAL A 75 8.93 -14.99 13.15
N HIS A 76 8.68 -15.53 14.33
CA HIS A 76 8.68 -16.97 14.58
C HIS A 76 7.55 -17.69 13.85
N LYS A 77 6.36 -17.06 13.70
CA LYS A 77 5.21 -17.71 13.05
C LYS A 77 5.31 -17.69 11.53
N LEU A 78 5.62 -16.54 10.94
CA LEU A 78 5.63 -16.38 9.50
C LEU A 78 7.02 -16.61 8.89
N GLY A 79 8.08 -16.30 9.64
CA GLY A 79 9.44 -16.16 9.12
C GLY A 79 9.63 -14.83 8.38
N ASN A 80 10.84 -14.27 8.44
CA ASN A 80 11.16 -12.96 7.85
C ASN A 80 10.77 -12.84 6.37
N LYS A 81 10.90 -13.92 5.59
CA LYS A 81 10.54 -13.93 4.16
C LYS A 81 9.04 -13.71 3.87
N ASN A 82 8.18 -13.94 4.87
CA ASN A 82 6.72 -13.80 4.76
C ASN A 82 6.21 -12.51 5.41
N ILE A 83 7.13 -11.61 5.81
CA ILE A 83 6.81 -10.28 6.32
C ILE A 83 7.33 -9.29 5.27
N LEU A 84 6.41 -8.74 4.48
CA LEU A 84 6.70 -7.77 3.43
C LEU A 84 6.50 -6.36 3.95
N ARG A 85 7.37 -5.45 3.50
CA ARG A 85 7.34 -4.03 3.81
C ARG A 85 7.18 -3.21 2.55
N THR A 86 6.48 -2.08 2.64
CA THR A 86 6.38 -1.09 1.57
C THR A 86 7.77 -0.61 1.08
N LYS A 87 8.74 -0.44 1.98
CA LYS A 87 10.14 -0.11 1.64
C LYS A 87 10.84 -1.17 0.80
N ASP A 88 10.39 -2.42 0.82
CA ASP A 88 11.02 -3.50 0.05
C ASP A 88 10.78 -3.35 -1.46
N VAL A 89 9.84 -2.51 -1.87
CA VAL A 89 9.43 -2.33 -3.27
C VAL A 89 9.46 -0.88 -3.72
N TYR A 90 9.43 0.07 -2.80
CA TYR A 90 9.50 1.50 -3.09
C TYR A 90 10.83 1.87 -3.77
N GLN A 91 10.78 2.78 -4.74
CA GLN A 91 11.92 3.23 -5.54
C GLN A 91 12.06 4.77 -5.45
N GLY A 92 12.31 5.28 -4.25
CA GLY A 92 12.54 6.70 -3.99
C GLY A 92 13.20 6.92 -2.63
N ASP A 93 13.27 8.17 -2.17
CA ASP A 93 14.05 8.55 -0.99
C ASP A 93 13.27 8.51 0.34
N VAL A 94 11.95 8.31 0.29
CA VAL A 94 11.11 8.15 1.48
C VAL A 94 11.57 6.93 2.28
N GLN A 95 11.91 7.14 3.55
CA GLN A 95 12.38 6.08 4.45
C GLN A 95 11.24 5.36 5.17
N LYS A 96 10.19 6.10 5.54
CA LYS A 96 9.02 5.61 6.27
C LYS A 96 7.83 5.46 5.33
N THR A 97 8.00 4.67 4.28
CA THR A 97 7.02 4.54 3.22
C THR A 97 5.72 3.92 3.71
N GLU A 98 4.60 4.50 3.30
CA GLU A 98 3.27 3.89 3.43
C GLU A 98 2.83 3.32 2.07
N ILE A 99 1.73 2.57 2.02
CA ILE A 99 1.22 2.01 0.75
C ILE A 99 0.92 3.11 -0.28
N GLU A 100 0.49 4.29 0.16
CA GLU A 100 0.19 5.43 -0.71
C GLU A 100 1.44 6.01 -1.37
N ASP A 101 2.64 5.85 -0.78
CA ASP A 101 3.89 6.30 -1.41
C ASP A 101 4.19 5.52 -2.70
N LEU A 102 3.65 4.30 -2.86
CA LEU A 102 3.77 3.54 -4.11
C LEU A 102 2.97 4.15 -5.28
N LEU A 103 2.12 5.14 -5.00
CA LEU A 103 1.28 5.88 -5.97
C LEU A 103 1.47 7.40 -5.84
N ARG A 104 2.62 7.83 -5.33
CA ARG A 104 2.87 9.24 -4.96
C ARG A 104 2.47 10.24 -6.04
N ASP A 105 2.94 10.06 -7.27
CA ASP A 105 2.73 11.03 -8.35
C ASP A 105 1.27 11.02 -8.82
N THR A 106 0.68 9.84 -8.92
CA THR A 106 -0.73 9.67 -9.32
C THR A 106 -1.67 10.26 -8.26
N LEU A 107 -1.41 10.04 -6.96
CA LEU A 107 -2.23 10.59 -5.89
C LEU A 107 -2.16 12.11 -5.81
N VAL A 108 -0.98 12.71 -6.04
CA VAL A 108 -0.84 14.17 -6.13
C VAL A 108 -1.70 14.73 -7.27
N LYS A 109 -1.65 14.10 -8.46
CA LYS A 109 -2.45 14.51 -9.61
C LYS A 109 -3.96 14.43 -9.33
N ILE A 110 -4.41 13.30 -8.77
CA ILE A 110 -5.83 13.06 -8.45
C ILE A 110 -6.33 14.02 -7.38
N ALA A 111 -5.52 14.25 -6.33
CA ALA A 111 -5.87 15.18 -5.28
C ALA A 111 -6.07 16.61 -5.82
N SER A 112 -5.18 17.05 -6.73
CA SER A 112 -5.31 18.36 -7.37
C SER A 112 -6.54 18.44 -8.29
N SER A 113 -6.75 17.44 -9.16
CA SER A 113 -7.82 17.46 -10.17
C SER A 113 -9.23 17.26 -9.58
N GLU A 114 -9.42 16.25 -8.72
CA GLU A 114 -10.72 15.84 -8.19
C GLU A 114 -11.07 16.51 -6.86
N LEU A 115 -10.09 16.69 -5.97
CA LEU A 115 -10.32 17.15 -4.59
C LEU A 115 -9.95 18.61 -4.36
N LYS A 116 -9.32 19.26 -5.35
CA LYS A 116 -8.77 20.62 -5.24
C LYS A 116 -7.74 20.76 -4.12
N TRP A 117 -7.04 19.66 -3.84
CA TRP A 117 -5.93 19.59 -2.89
C TRP A 117 -4.63 19.60 -3.66
N ASP A 118 -4.07 20.79 -3.89
CA ASP A 118 -2.80 20.93 -4.59
C ASP A 118 -1.62 20.89 -3.61
N VAL A 119 -0.92 19.76 -3.61
CA VAL A 119 0.33 19.56 -2.86
C VAL A 119 1.52 19.33 -3.80
N SER A 120 1.42 19.69 -5.08
CA SER A 120 2.42 19.36 -6.10
C SER A 120 3.80 19.96 -5.79
N LYS A 121 3.82 21.21 -5.33
CA LYS A 121 5.03 21.91 -4.92
C LYS A 121 5.69 21.25 -3.69
N PRO A 122 5.02 21.13 -2.53
CA PRO A 122 5.64 20.49 -1.37
C PRO A 122 5.99 19.01 -1.62
N ALA A 123 5.22 18.27 -2.44
CA ALA A 123 5.56 16.90 -2.83
C ALA A 123 6.88 16.78 -3.59
N THR A 124 7.19 17.77 -4.43
CA THR A 124 8.43 17.85 -5.22
C THR A 124 9.61 18.34 -4.39
N GLU A 125 9.39 19.26 -3.44
CA GLU A 125 10.42 19.80 -2.55
C GLU A 125 10.79 18.81 -1.42
N GLN A 126 9.83 18.00 -0.95
CA GLN A 126 9.98 17.08 0.19
C GLN A 126 9.93 15.61 -0.26
N GLN A 127 10.80 15.22 -1.20
CA GLN A 127 10.79 13.87 -1.82
C GLN A 127 11.09 12.72 -0.85
N ASN A 128 11.78 13.01 0.26
CA ASN A 128 12.08 12.05 1.31
C ASN A 128 10.98 11.90 2.37
N ARG A 129 9.89 12.67 2.25
CA ARG A 129 8.78 12.68 3.21
C ARG A 129 7.61 11.85 2.70
N PRO A 130 6.98 11.01 3.55
CA PRO A 130 5.80 10.23 3.17
C PRO A 130 4.69 11.13 2.63
N ILE A 131 4.03 10.70 1.55
CA ILE A 131 3.06 11.54 0.84
C ILE A 131 1.86 11.90 1.71
N ILE A 132 1.44 10.98 2.58
CA ILE A 132 0.37 11.20 3.55
C ILE A 132 0.73 12.30 4.54
N GLU A 133 1.98 12.35 5.03
CA GLU A 133 2.41 13.43 5.91
C GLU A 133 2.34 14.76 5.17
N ILE A 134 2.74 14.83 3.90
CA ILE A 134 2.64 16.06 3.11
C ILE A 134 1.18 16.52 3.03
N PHE A 135 0.27 15.64 2.63
CA PHE A 135 -1.15 15.98 2.61
C PHE A 135 -1.69 16.45 3.97
N THR A 136 -1.29 15.78 5.04
CA THR A 136 -1.73 16.10 6.40
C THR A 136 -1.29 17.50 6.85
N ASN A 137 -0.12 17.99 6.40
CA ASN A 137 0.35 19.33 6.77
C ASN A 137 -0.19 20.43 5.87
N GLU A 138 -0.40 20.14 4.59
CA GLU A 138 -0.76 21.15 3.59
C GLU A 138 -2.29 21.33 3.48
N ILE A 139 -3.08 20.33 3.87
CA ILE A 139 -4.54 20.32 3.71
C ILE A 139 -5.22 20.21 5.09
N GLU A 140 -5.88 21.29 5.52
CA GLU A 140 -6.52 21.41 6.84
C GLU A 140 -7.51 20.28 7.15
N ASP A 141 -8.37 19.93 6.18
CA ASP A 141 -9.38 18.87 6.30
C ASP A 141 -8.97 17.58 5.57
N PHE A 142 -7.67 17.26 5.60
CA PHE A 142 -7.18 16.06 4.92
C PHE A 142 -7.89 14.80 5.42
N SER A 143 -8.28 13.96 4.47
CA SER A 143 -8.89 12.67 4.74
C SER A 143 -8.33 11.63 3.80
N LYS A 144 -7.59 10.66 4.36
CA LYS A 144 -7.11 9.49 3.62
C LYS A 144 -8.26 8.78 2.89
N TYR A 145 -9.42 8.67 3.54
CA TYR A 145 -10.62 8.11 2.93
C TYR A 145 -11.05 8.85 1.67
N LYS A 146 -11.14 10.19 1.71
CA LYS A 146 -11.52 10.99 0.53
C LYS A 146 -10.51 10.81 -0.61
N LEU A 147 -9.22 10.76 -0.29
CA LEU A 147 -8.16 10.51 -1.26
C LEU A 147 -8.29 9.11 -1.90
N ALA A 148 -8.44 8.07 -1.08
CA ALA A 148 -8.60 6.70 -1.58
C ALA A 148 -9.89 6.53 -2.39
N LYS A 149 -10.99 7.17 -2.00
CA LYS A 149 -12.24 7.18 -2.78
C LYS A 149 -12.10 7.92 -4.11
N ALA A 150 -11.29 8.98 -4.17
CA ALA A 150 -10.96 9.65 -5.43
C ALA A 150 -10.14 8.73 -6.33
N PHE A 151 -9.11 8.09 -5.79
CA PHE A 151 -8.32 7.08 -6.52
C PHE A 151 -9.20 5.95 -7.09
N LEU A 152 -10.10 5.37 -6.29
CA LEU A 152 -11.03 4.33 -6.76
C LEU A 152 -12.04 4.79 -7.82
N ARG A 153 -12.35 6.09 -7.90
CA ARG A 153 -13.15 6.63 -9.00
C ARG A 153 -12.28 6.80 -10.24
N TRP A 154 -11.09 7.36 -10.05
CA TRP A 154 -10.10 7.55 -11.10
C TRP A 154 -9.79 6.22 -11.82
N THR A 155 -9.60 5.12 -11.09
CA THR A 155 -9.29 3.81 -11.70
C THR A 155 -10.39 3.25 -12.61
N ARG A 156 -11.63 3.75 -12.54
CA ARG A 156 -12.74 3.29 -13.41
C ARG A 156 -12.65 3.81 -14.83
N GLU A 157 -11.91 4.90 -15.03
CA GLU A 157 -11.80 5.62 -16.30
C GLU A 157 -10.37 5.61 -16.85
N HIS A 158 -9.43 4.94 -16.16
CA HIS A 158 -8.00 4.91 -16.47
C HIS A 158 -7.48 3.47 -16.52
N GLN A 159 -6.34 3.28 -17.16
CA GLN A 159 -5.66 2.00 -17.27
C GLN A 159 -4.30 2.06 -16.55
N ALA A 160 -3.64 0.91 -16.35
CA ALA A 160 -2.33 0.91 -15.71
C ALA A 160 -1.30 1.81 -16.41
N SER A 161 -1.43 2.02 -17.73
CA SER A 161 -0.55 2.93 -18.49
C SER A 161 -0.62 4.40 -18.06
N ASP A 162 -1.69 4.81 -17.37
CA ASP A 162 -1.85 6.15 -16.83
C ASP A 162 -1.09 6.35 -15.49
N LEU A 163 -0.74 5.25 -14.81
CA LEU A 163 0.22 5.27 -13.72
C LEU A 163 1.63 5.54 -14.26
N THR A 164 2.48 6.17 -13.47
CA THR A 164 3.87 6.37 -13.89
C THR A 164 4.58 5.02 -14.04
N SER A 165 5.62 4.97 -14.89
CA SER A 165 6.42 3.75 -15.07
C SER A 165 7.04 3.26 -13.76
N GLN A 166 7.44 4.19 -12.88
CA GLN A 166 7.97 3.87 -11.57
C GLN A 166 6.90 3.24 -10.67
N GLU A 167 5.72 3.85 -10.55
CA GLU A 167 4.61 3.31 -9.74
C GLU A 167 4.22 1.91 -10.24
N ARG A 168 4.05 1.73 -11.55
CA ARG A 168 3.79 0.41 -12.14
C ARG A 168 4.84 -0.62 -11.74
N GLU A 169 6.12 -0.28 -11.85
CA GLU A 169 7.20 -1.22 -11.53
C GLU A 169 7.21 -1.58 -10.03
N GLN A 170 6.99 -0.62 -9.14
CA GLN A 170 6.90 -0.85 -7.69
C GLN A 170 5.75 -1.82 -7.35
N TRP A 171 4.57 -1.60 -7.93
CA TRP A 171 3.41 -2.47 -7.73
C TRP A 171 3.58 -3.85 -8.36
N GLN A 172 4.16 -3.94 -9.56
CA GLN A 172 4.52 -5.23 -10.15
C GLN A 172 5.50 -6.01 -9.24
N LYS A 173 6.50 -5.33 -8.66
CA LYS A 173 7.43 -5.94 -7.69
C LYS A 173 6.68 -6.44 -6.45
N LEU A 174 5.74 -5.65 -5.92
CA LEU A 174 4.92 -6.03 -4.77
C LEU A 174 4.10 -7.29 -5.06
N ILE A 175 3.31 -7.29 -6.14
CA ILE A 175 2.46 -8.42 -6.54
C ILE A 175 3.32 -9.68 -6.78
N LYS A 176 4.44 -9.55 -7.49
CA LYS A 176 5.37 -10.68 -7.72
C LYS A 176 5.93 -11.24 -6.42
N LYS A 177 6.27 -10.40 -5.44
CA LYS A 177 6.73 -10.83 -4.11
C LYS A 177 5.62 -11.56 -3.35
N ILE A 178 4.42 -10.99 -3.28
CA ILE A 178 3.25 -11.60 -2.62
C ILE A 178 2.97 -13.00 -3.21
N ASN A 179 2.84 -13.09 -4.53
CA ASN A 179 2.59 -14.36 -5.21
C ASN A 179 3.72 -15.38 -4.95
N LYS A 180 4.98 -14.96 -4.99
CA LYS A 180 6.13 -15.85 -4.75
C LYS A 180 6.12 -16.43 -3.35
N VAL A 181 5.75 -15.63 -2.35
CA VAL A 181 5.71 -16.04 -0.94
C VAL A 181 4.56 -17.02 -0.67
N LEU A 182 3.43 -16.85 -1.36
CA LEU A 182 2.22 -17.66 -1.14
C LEU A 182 2.09 -18.88 -2.09
N LYS A 183 2.99 -19.02 -3.07
CA LYS A 183 3.05 -20.19 -3.98
C LYS A 183 3.27 -21.51 -3.26
#